data_AF-A0A521LKW4-F1
#
_entry.id   AF-A0A521LKW4-F1
#
_cell.length_a   1.000
_cell.length_b   1.000
_cell.length_c   1.000
_cell.angle_alpha   90.00
_cell.angle_beta   90.00
_cell.angle_gamma   90.00
#
_symmetry.space_group_name_H-M   'P 1'
#
loop_
_entity.id
_entity.type
_entity.pdbx_description
1 polymer ?
#
loop_
_entity_poly.entity_id
_entity_poly.type
_entity_poly.pdbx_seq_one_letter_code
_entity_poly.pdbx_strand_id
1 'polypeptide(L)'
;MRALSRWLLAASVPLLLAVSAAAQTTPVQKPGVKPVRSIPYVSITGEDGKQRHYETNAIPLLFNRACFGWRMYLGGPNRVVSLKEVLTTSQPAEQVIAGPETEVSADKTRATTRMFETVQDGVLQRSWCIIPGDPPGTYTYDITIDGEPRGEFVFCAIEVPDQNPNTDPRELSCPNKFNAVEREQPKTRKAA
;
A
#
# COMPACT_ATOMS: atom_id res chain seq x y z
N MET A 1 60.14 -84.06 2.15
CA MET A 1 59.13 -84.09 1.08
C MET A 1 58.11 -82.99 1.33
N ARG A 2 57.95 -82.05 0.37
CA ARG A 2 56.83 -81.08 0.17
C ARG A 2 56.50 -80.12 1.34
N ALA A 3 56.14 -78.84 1.18
CA ALA A 3 55.99 -77.93 0.04
C ALA A 3 55.79 -76.47 0.57
N LEU A 4 56.29 -75.50 -0.21
CA LEU A 4 55.77 -74.15 -0.55
C LEU A 4 54.91 -73.33 0.43
N SER A 5 55.24 -72.04 0.59
CA SER A 5 54.36 -70.93 0.13
C SER A 5 55.04 -69.54 0.22
N ARG A 6 54.91 -68.74 -0.85
CA ARG A 6 55.39 -67.35 -1.01
C ARG A 6 54.28 -66.37 -0.68
N TRP A 7 54.56 -65.24 0.00
CA TRP A 7 53.71 -64.04 -0.11
C TRP A 7 54.55 -62.75 -0.19
N LEU A 8 54.15 -61.88 -1.12
CA LEU A 8 54.78 -60.66 -1.60
C LEU A 8 54.38 -59.42 -0.78
N LEU A 9 55.27 -58.43 -0.76
CA LEU A 9 55.10 -57.07 -0.24
C LEU A 9 54.14 -56.23 -1.11
N ALA A 10 53.40 -55.30 -0.50
CA ALA A 10 52.81 -54.16 -1.21
C ALA A 10 52.89 -52.89 -0.34
N ALA A 11 53.67 -51.91 -0.81
CA ALA A 11 53.76 -50.56 -0.26
C ALA A 11 52.72 -49.65 -0.90
N SER A 12 52.07 -48.79 -0.11
CA SER A 12 51.08 -47.80 -0.56
C SER A 12 51.62 -46.39 -0.39
N VAL A 13 51.47 -45.56 -1.44
CA VAL A 13 51.84 -44.14 -1.49
C VAL A 13 50.56 -43.31 -1.60
N PRO A 14 50.34 -42.25 -0.81
CA PRO A 14 49.18 -41.37 -0.98
C PRO A 14 49.47 -40.23 -1.96
N LEU A 15 48.48 -39.92 -2.80
CA LEU A 15 48.47 -38.82 -3.76
C LEU A 15 47.71 -37.63 -3.15
N LEU A 16 48.35 -36.47 -3.01
CA LEU A 16 47.73 -35.22 -2.54
C LEU A 16 47.20 -34.43 -3.75
N LEU A 17 45.90 -34.13 -3.77
CA LEU A 17 45.25 -33.24 -4.73
C LEU A 17 45.04 -31.85 -4.09
N ALA A 18 45.61 -30.81 -4.70
CA ALA A 18 45.39 -29.42 -4.34
C ALA A 18 44.17 -28.86 -5.10
N VAL A 19 43.23 -28.24 -4.37
CA VAL A 19 42.04 -27.59 -4.94
C VAL A 19 42.23 -26.07 -4.87
N SER A 20 42.24 -25.40 -6.02
CA SER A 20 42.29 -23.95 -6.13
C SER A 20 40.92 -23.33 -5.89
N ALA A 21 40.78 -22.46 -4.89
CA ALA A 21 39.56 -21.72 -4.59
C ALA A 21 39.46 -20.47 -5.47
N ALA A 22 38.48 -20.44 -6.38
CA ALA A 22 38.10 -19.24 -7.12
C ALA A 22 37.20 -18.36 -6.24
N ALA A 23 37.61 -17.12 -5.99
CA ALA A 23 36.82 -16.12 -5.28
C ALA A 23 35.62 -15.68 -6.15
N GLN A 24 34.41 -16.04 -5.72
CA GLN A 24 33.17 -15.58 -6.34
C GLN A 24 32.80 -14.22 -5.76
N THR A 25 32.83 -13.18 -6.59
CA THR A 25 32.27 -11.87 -6.26
C THR A 25 30.75 -11.97 -6.26
N THR A 26 30.14 -11.97 -5.07
CA THR A 26 28.68 -11.89 -4.93
C THR A 26 28.18 -10.55 -5.46
N PRO A 27 27.17 -10.52 -6.36
CA PRO A 27 26.56 -9.28 -6.80
C PRO A 27 25.92 -8.58 -5.59
N VAL A 28 26.20 -7.29 -5.42
CA VAL A 28 25.52 -6.44 -4.43
C VAL A 28 24.04 -6.40 -4.79
N GLN A 29 23.21 -7.10 -4.01
CA GLN A 29 21.76 -6.99 -4.08
C GLN A 29 21.38 -5.53 -3.81
N LYS A 30 20.80 -4.86 -4.83
CA LYS A 30 20.05 -3.62 -4.61
C LYS A 30 19.03 -3.89 -3.50
N PRO A 31 18.93 -3.05 -2.45
CA PRO A 31 17.91 -3.22 -1.44
C PRO A 31 16.55 -3.29 -2.12
N GLY A 32 15.86 -4.42 -1.98
CA GLY A 32 14.48 -4.55 -2.43
C GLY A 32 13.65 -3.46 -1.75
N VAL A 33 12.81 -2.78 -2.53
CA VAL A 33 11.82 -1.84 -1.99
C VAL A 33 11.00 -2.60 -0.95
N LYS A 34 11.08 -2.18 0.32
CA LYS A 34 10.25 -2.79 1.36
C LYS A 34 8.78 -2.54 0.98
N PRO A 35 7.90 -3.56 1.08
CA PRO A 35 6.48 -3.39 0.79
C PRO A 35 5.93 -2.23 1.61
N VAL A 36 5.28 -1.28 0.95
CA VAL A 36 4.56 -0.19 1.64
C VAL A 36 3.31 -0.81 2.21
N ARG A 37 3.20 -0.89 3.54
CA ARG A 37 1.91 -1.22 4.16
C ARG A 37 0.98 -0.04 3.89
N SER A 38 -0.13 -0.30 3.21
CA SER A 38 -1.13 0.69 2.84
C SER A 38 -2.45 0.33 3.52
N ILE A 39 -2.96 1.22 4.37
CA ILE A 39 -4.14 0.96 5.21
C ILE A 39 -5.22 2.01 4.90
N PRO A 40 -6.37 1.61 4.32
CA PRO A 40 -7.56 2.45 4.33
C PRO A 40 -8.13 2.48 5.74
N TYR A 41 -8.63 3.64 6.15
CA TYR A 41 -9.29 3.78 7.44
C TYR A 41 -10.50 4.70 7.36
N VAL A 42 -11.41 4.48 8.31
CA VAL A 42 -12.55 5.32 8.60
C VAL A 42 -12.49 5.71 10.06
N SER A 43 -12.96 6.91 10.36
CA SER A 43 -13.15 7.41 11.69
C SER A 43 -14.54 8.02 11.83
N ILE A 44 -15.20 7.77 12.95
CA ILE A 44 -16.57 8.25 13.19
C ILE A 44 -16.59 8.98 14.53
N THR A 45 -17.06 10.22 14.51
CA THR A 45 -17.36 10.98 15.72
C THR A 45 -18.74 10.60 16.25
N GLY A 46 -18.76 9.93 17.40
CA GLY A 46 -19.99 9.54 18.08
C GLY A 46 -20.73 10.71 18.71
N GLU A 47 -21.91 10.47 19.27
CA GLU A 47 -22.67 11.48 20.02
C GLU A 47 -21.96 11.95 21.28
N ASP A 48 -21.09 11.11 21.84
CA ASP A 48 -20.21 11.42 22.95
C ASP A 48 -19.04 12.36 22.56
N GLY A 49 -18.98 12.78 21.30
CA GLY A 49 -17.89 13.60 20.75
C GLY A 49 -16.58 12.83 20.57
N LYS A 50 -16.54 11.52 20.88
CA LYS A 50 -15.32 10.72 20.73
C LYS A 50 -15.22 10.17 19.32
N GLN A 51 -14.03 10.31 18.75
CA GLN A 51 -13.68 9.74 17.47
C GLN A 51 -13.25 8.28 17.65
N ARG A 52 -13.89 7.37 16.92
CA ARG A 52 -13.54 5.94 16.85
C ARG A 52 -12.89 5.67 15.51
N HIS A 53 -11.80 4.89 15.47
CA HIS A 53 -11.05 4.58 14.24
C HIS A 53 -11.18 3.11 13.86
N TYR A 54 -11.31 2.85 12.56
CA TYR A 54 -11.53 1.54 11.98
C TYR A 54 -10.61 1.35 10.77
N GLU A 55 -9.82 0.28 10.73
CA GLU A 55 -9.12 -0.14 9.51
C GLU A 55 -10.14 -0.84 8.60
N THR A 56 -10.72 -0.08 7.67
CA THR A 56 -11.76 -0.52 6.75
C THR A 56 -11.79 0.42 5.55
N ASN A 57 -12.33 -0.06 4.44
CA ASN A 57 -12.57 0.74 3.25
C ASN A 57 -14.06 0.99 2.99
N ALA A 58 -14.95 0.57 3.88
CA ALA A 58 -16.36 0.91 3.83
C ALA A 58 -16.59 2.24 4.55
N ILE A 59 -16.94 3.28 3.80
CA ILE A 59 -17.22 4.63 4.29
C ILE A 59 -18.73 4.74 4.53
N PRO A 60 -19.19 4.84 5.77
CA PRO A 60 -20.56 5.23 6.04
C PRO A 60 -20.71 6.71 5.71
N LEU A 61 -21.69 7.06 4.87
CA LEU A 61 -22.02 8.45 4.54
C LEU A 61 -22.75 9.13 5.70
N LEU A 62 -22.03 9.33 6.81
CA LEU A 62 -22.48 10.04 7.99
C LEU A 62 -21.96 11.47 7.94
N PHE A 63 -22.81 12.40 7.50
CA PHE A 63 -22.45 13.79 7.27
C PHE A 63 -21.92 14.44 8.55
N ASN A 64 -20.79 15.14 8.43
CA ASN A 64 -20.12 15.84 9.53
C ASN A 64 -19.65 14.92 10.69
N ARG A 65 -19.64 13.60 10.50
CA ARG A 65 -19.24 12.61 11.51
C ARG A 65 -18.22 11.61 11.02
N ALA A 66 -18.43 11.06 9.83
CA ALA A 66 -17.50 10.13 9.22
C ALA A 66 -16.39 10.89 8.50
N CYS A 67 -15.14 10.55 8.81
CA CYS A 67 -13.99 10.90 7.99
C CYS A 67 -13.28 9.62 7.57
N PHE A 68 -12.74 9.59 6.37
CA PHE A 68 -12.03 8.45 5.82
C PHE A 68 -10.70 8.90 5.26
N GLY A 69 -9.80 7.95 5.08
CA GLY A 69 -8.48 8.28 4.62
C GLY A 69 -7.62 7.06 4.36
N TRP A 70 -6.38 7.33 4.00
CA TRP A 70 -5.38 6.32 3.76
C TRP A 70 -4.12 6.63 4.55
N ARG A 71 -3.40 5.57 4.91
CA ARG A 71 -2.09 5.62 5.55
C ARG A 71 -1.12 4.73 4.80
N MET A 72 0.09 5.23 4.55
CA MET A 72 1.17 4.53 3.88
C MET A 72 2.42 4.53 4.76
N TYR A 73 2.97 3.34 5.03
CA TYR A 73 4.23 3.17 5.76
C TYR A 73 5.39 3.17 4.77
N LEU A 74 6.02 4.32 4.61
CA LEU A 74 7.15 4.54 3.70
C LEU A 74 8.51 4.25 4.35
N GLY A 75 8.56 4.22 5.69
CA GLY A 75 9.77 4.06 6.48
C GLY A 75 10.76 5.23 6.32
N GLY A 76 11.93 5.08 6.95
CA GLY A 76 12.98 6.09 6.94
C GLY A 76 12.69 7.31 7.82
N PRO A 77 13.58 8.31 7.82
CA PRO A 77 13.44 9.52 8.63
C PRO A 77 12.38 10.45 8.06
N ASN A 78 12.03 11.46 8.85
CA ASN A 78 11.15 12.55 8.43
C ASN A 78 11.72 13.26 7.21
N ARG A 79 10.85 13.50 6.23
CA ARG A 79 11.21 14.16 4.98
C ARG A 79 9.98 14.75 4.32
N VAL A 80 10.18 15.78 3.52
CA VAL A 80 9.13 16.31 2.64
C VAL A 80 9.18 15.54 1.33
N VAL A 81 8.00 15.16 0.82
CA VAL A 81 7.81 14.50 -0.47
C VAL A 81 6.82 15.29 -1.31
N SER A 82 6.93 15.17 -2.63
CA SER A 82 5.88 15.66 -3.53
C SER A 82 4.78 14.60 -3.63
N LEU A 83 3.54 15.00 -3.33
CA LEU A 83 2.36 14.16 -3.40
C LEU A 83 1.49 14.60 -4.58
N LYS A 84 1.10 13.64 -5.40
CA LYS A 84 -0.04 13.76 -6.31
C LYS A 84 -1.06 12.70 -5.94
N GLU A 85 -2.27 13.14 -5.70
CA GLU A 85 -3.42 12.31 -5.41
C GLU A 85 -4.52 12.55 -6.45
N VAL A 86 -5.10 11.48 -6.96
CA VAL A 86 -6.26 11.55 -7.85
C VAL A 86 -7.42 10.79 -7.20
N LEU A 87 -8.43 11.52 -6.75
CA LEU A 87 -9.73 10.96 -6.41
C LEU A 87 -10.55 10.77 -7.69
N THR A 88 -11.16 9.60 -7.83
CA THR A 88 -12.21 9.31 -8.81
C THR A 88 -13.42 8.70 -8.09
N THR A 89 -14.61 9.21 -8.33
CA THR A 89 -15.87 8.71 -7.80
C THR A 89 -16.71 8.07 -8.91
N SER A 90 -17.47 7.02 -8.59
CA SER A 90 -18.37 6.38 -9.57
C SER A 90 -19.59 7.23 -9.94
N GLN A 91 -19.88 8.25 -9.14
CA GLN A 91 -21.00 9.17 -9.30
C GLN A 91 -20.51 10.60 -9.05
N PRO A 92 -21.10 11.62 -9.69
CA PRO A 92 -20.71 13.00 -9.49
C PRO A 92 -21.10 13.48 -8.08
N ALA A 93 -20.22 14.22 -7.41
CA ALA A 93 -20.59 14.90 -6.17
C ALA A 93 -21.46 16.13 -6.45
N GLU A 94 -22.42 16.42 -5.59
CA GLU A 94 -23.20 17.65 -5.71
C GLU A 94 -22.31 18.88 -5.47
N GLN A 95 -21.45 18.77 -4.47
CA GLN A 95 -20.50 19.78 -4.04
C GLN A 95 -19.11 19.17 -3.90
N VAL A 96 -18.08 19.93 -4.27
CA VAL A 96 -16.69 19.55 -4.04
C VAL A 96 -16.02 20.72 -3.33
N ILE A 97 -15.56 20.49 -2.10
CA ILE A 97 -14.77 21.47 -1.36
C ILE A 97 -13.31 21.21 -1.74
N ALA A 98 -12.78 22.05 -2.62
CA ALA A 98 -11.42 21.97 -3.15
C ALA A 98 -10.58 23.17 -2.67
N GLY A 99 -9.36 22.90 -2.22
CA GLY A 99 -8.34 23.92 -1.96
C GLY A 99 -7.69 24.41 -3.26
N PRO A 100 -6.84 25.46 -3.20
CA PRO A 100 -6.13 25.99 -4.36
C PRO A 100 -5.21 24.96 -5.05
N GLU A 101 -4.81 23.91 -4.34
CA GLU A 101 -3.99 22.80 -4.81
C GLU A 101 -4.77 21.68 -5.54
N THR A 102 -6.10 21.80 -5.63
CA THR A 102 -6.99 20.77 -6.17
C THR A 102 -7.71 21.24 -7.43
N GLU A 103 -7.56 20.46 -8.50
CA GLU A 103 -8.27 20.62 -9.76
C GLU A 103 -9.44 19.63 -9.81
N VAL A 104 -10.67 20.11 -10.04
CA VAL A 104 -11.88 19.28 -10.13
C VAL A 104 -12.33 19.21 -11.59
N SER A 105 -12.69 18.01 -12.08
CA SER A 105 -13.23 17.83 -13.42
C SER A 105 -14.62 18.46 -13.57
N ALA A 106 -14.99 18.81 -14.80
CA ALA A 106 -16.28 19.46 -15.09
C ALA A 106 -17.50 18.59 -14.70
N ASP A 107 -17.36 17.27 -14.79
CA ASP A 107 -18.39 16.29 -14.42
C ASP A 107 -18.38 15.95 -12.92
N LYS A 108 -17.49 16.55 -12.12
CA LYS A 108 -17.36 16.33 -10.67
C LYS A 108 -17.14 14.88 -10.24
N THR A 109 -16.63 14.03 -11.14
CA THR A 109 -16.25 12.64 -10.82
C THR A 109 -14.78 12.48 -10.50
N ARG A 110 -13.96 13.52 -10.70
CA ARG A 110 -12.51 13.46 -10.51
C ARG A 110 -11.98 14.72 -9.86
N ALA A 111 -11.12 14.56 -8.85
CA ALA A 111 -10.35 15.63 -8.25
C ALA A 111 -8.86 15.26 -8.22
N THR A 112 -8.00 16.12 -8.74
CA THR A 112 -6.54 15.92 -8.71
C THR A 112 -5.90 16.95 -7.81
N THR A 113 -5.22 16.48 -6.78
CA THR A 113 -4.56 17.30 -5.77
C THR A 113 -3.05 17.15 -5.88
N ARG A 114 -2.30 18.25 -5.86
CA ARG A 114 -0.82 18.25 -5.92
C ARG A 114 -0.24 19.15 -4.84
N MET A 115 0.57 18.60 -3.95
CA MET A 115 1.14 19.35 -2.83
C MET A 115 2.46 18.73 -2.34
N PHE A 116 3.11 19.43 -1.40
CA PHE A 116 4.23 18.87 -0.64
C PHE A 116 3.73 18.41 0.72
N GLU A 117 4.10 17.20 1.12
CA GLU A 117 3.67 16.61 2.37
C GLU A 117 4.86 16.11 3.19
N THR A 118 4.72 16.16 4.51
CA THR A 118 5.74 15.64 5.41
C THR A 118 5.45 14.18 5.74
N VAL A 119 6.39 13.31 5.40
CA VAL A 119 6.45 11.96 5.95
C VAL A 119 6.93 12.09 7.39
N GLN A 120 6.09 11.68 8.34
CA GLN A 120 6.37 11.76 9.78
C GLN A 120 6.51 10.35 10.34
N ASP A 121 7.64 10.07 10.99
CA ASP A 121 7.97 8.77 11.58
C ASP A 121 7.81 7.60 10.58
N GLY A 122 8.19 7.87 9.32
CA GLY A 122 8.07 6.91 8.22
C GLY A 122 6.65 6.69 7.72
N VAL A 123 5.68 7.52 8.10
CA VAL A 123 4.28 7.42 7.71
C VAL A 123 3.83 8.66 6.94
N LEU A 124 3.11 8.45 5.84
CA LEU A 124 2.34 9.47 5.15
C LEU A 124 0.86 9.11 5.23
N GLN A 125 -0.01 10.06 5.54
CA GLN A 125 -1.46 9.82 5.60
C GLN A 125 -2.23 11.06 5.20
N ARG A 126 -3.44 10.87 4.68
CA ARG A 126 -4.41 11.93 4.43
C ARG A 126 -5.82 11.47 4.80
N SER A 127 -6.71 12.43 5.05
CA SER A 127 -8.11 12.18 5.40
C SER A 127 -9.04 13.27 4.87
N TRP A 128 -10.28 12.89 4.60
CA TRP A 128 -11.40 13.76 4.25
C TRP A 128 -12.60 13.40 5.10
N CYS A 129 -13.43 14.40 5.40
CA CYS A 129 -14.69 14.18 6.10
C CYS A 129 -15.85 14.22 5.12
N ILE A 130 -16.82 13.33 5.33
CA ILE A 130 -18.02 13.25 4.53
C ILE A 130 -18.89 14.48 4.79
N ILE A 131 -19.30 15.13 3.71
CA ILE A 131 -20.19 16.29 3.70
C ILE A 131 -21.51 15.97 2.99
N PRO A 132 -22.59 16.74 3.24
CA PRO A 132 -23.81 16.62 2.45
C PRO A 132 -23.51 16.79 0.94
N GLY A 133 -24.03 15.89 0.12
CA GLY A 133 -23.81 15.89 -1.33
C GLY A 133 -22.67 15.00 -1.83
N ASP A 134 -21.92 14.36 -0.92
CA ASP A 134 -21.01 13.27 -1.27
C ASP A 134 -21.80 12.04 -1.74
N PRO A 135 -21.52 11.47 -2.92
CA PRO A 135 -22.36 10.45 -3.52
C PRO A 135 -22.03 9.03 -3.03
N PRO A 136 -22.98 8.10 -3.01
CA PRO A 136 -22.66 6.70 -2.78
C PRO A 136 -21.89 6.07 -3.96
N GLY A 137 -21.21 4.97 -3.67
CA GLY A 137 -20.52 4.14 -4.65
C GLY A 137 -19.01 4.06 -4.44
N THR A 138 -18.27 3.83 -5.51
CA THR A 138 -16.83 3.56 -5.44
C THR A 138 -16.03 4.84 -5.47
N TYR A 139 -15.14 5.00 -4.50
CA TYR A 139 -14.15 6.08 -4.46
C TYR A 139 -12.76 5.46 -4.63
N THR A 140 -12.01 5.91 -5.62
CA THR A 140 -10.65 5.44 -5.89
C THR A 140 -9.66 6.58 -5.72
N TYR A 141 -8.61 6.33 -4.96
CA TYR A 141 -7.47 7.24 -4.79
C TYR A 141 -6.21 6.62 -5.40
N ASP A 142 -5.74 7.19 -6.52
CA ASP A 142 -4.41 6.87 -7.05
C ASP A 142 -3.36 7.81 -6.43
N ILE A 143 -2.35 7.22 -5.77
CA ILE A 143 -1.31 7.95 -5.04
C ILE A 143 0.03 7.86 -5.77
N THR A 144 0.59 9.01 -6.08
CA THR A 144 1.94 9.17 -6.64
C THR A 144 2.79 9.99 -5.68
N ILE A 145 3.99 9.50 -5.36
CA ILE A 145 4.95 10.18 -4.48
C ILE A 145 6.28 10.32 -5.20
N ASP A 146 6.79 11.54 -5.30
CA ASP A 146 8.05 11.86 -5.99
C ASP A 146 8.07 11.37 -7.45
N GLY A 147 6.92 11.52 -8.11
CA GLY A 147 6.71 11.09 -9.51
C GLY A 147 6.42 9.60 -9.70
N GLU A 148 6.58 8.78 -8.65
CA GLU A 148 6.40 7.33 -8.73
C GLU A 148 5.03 6.90 -8.19
N PRO A 149 4.26 6.04 -8.91
CA PRO A 149 3.04 5.44 -8.37
C PRO A 149 3.35 4.62 -7.12
N ARG A 150 2.66 4.89 -6.00
CA ARG A 150 2.92 4.22 -4.71
C ARG A 150 1.75 3.43 -4.15
N GLY A 151 0.52 3.68 -4.60
CA GLY A 151 -0.64 2.97 -4.08
C GLY A 151 -1.94 3.36 -4.75
N GLU A 152 -2.91 2.47 -4.62
CA GLU A 152 -4.31 2.69 -4.97
C GLU A 152 -5.15 2.35 -3.74
N PHE A 153 -6.10 3.21 -3.38
CA PHE A 153 -7.07 2.94 -2.31
C PHE A 153 -8.48 2.98 -2.89
N VAL A 154 -9.19 1.87 -2.76
CA VAL A 154 -10.58 1.75 -3.21
C VAL A 154 -11.49 1.66 -1.99
N PHE A 155 -12.45 2.58 -1.91
CA PHE A 155 -13.45 2.65 -0.86
C PHE A 155 -14.85 2.45 -1.43
N CYS A 156 -15.76 1.98 -0.56
CA CYS A 156 -17.19 1.95 -0.81
C CYS A 156 -17.88 3.01 0.06
N ALA A 157 -18.35 4.09 -0.53
CA ALA A 157 -19.24 5.06 0.10
C ALA A 157 -20.67 4.50 0.14
N ILE A 158 -21.21 4.34 1.34
CA ILE A 158 -22.46 3.62 1.59
C ILE A 158 -23.40 4.53 2.39
N GLU A 159 -24.60 4.73 1.87
CA GLU A 159 -25.64 5.47 2.58
C GLU A 159 -26.00 4.77 3.89
N VAL A 160 -26.10 5.55 4.96
CA VAL A 160 -26.56 5.06 6.25
C VAL A 160 -27.97 5.60 6.51
N PRO A 161 -28.98 4.72 6.66
CA PRO A 161 -30.33 5.12 7.03
C PRO A 161 -30.32 5.98 8.31
N ASP A 162 -31.11 7.05 8.29
CA ASP A 162 -31.31 7.97 9.41
C ASP A 162 -30.04 8.60 10.00
N GLN A 163 -28.90 8.55 9.29
CA GLN A 163 -27.61 9.06 9.75
C GLN A 163 -27.19 8.47 11.12
N ASN A 164 -27.50 7.19 11.37
CA ASN A 164 -27.22 6.53 12.64
C ASN A 164 -25.72 6.53 13.00
N PRO A 165 -25.29 7.25 14.05
CA PRO A 165 -23.87 7.36 14.40
C PRO A 165 -23.30 6.07 15.02
N ASN A 166 -24.15 5.10 15.35
CA ASN A 166 -23.74 3.81 15.92
C ASN A 166 -23.45 2.74 14.85
N THR A 167 -23.55 3.09 13.58
CA THR A 167 -23.17 2.18 12.48
C THR A 167 -21.71 1.76 12.60
N ASP A 168 -21.45 0.46 12.69
CA ASP A 168 -20.10 -0.09 12.60
C ASP A 168 -19.71 -0.25 11.12
N PRO A 169 -18.73 0.52 10.61
CA PRO A 169 -18.35 0.45 9.21
C PRO A 169 -17.74 -0.90 8.82
N ARG A 170 -17.35 -1.75 9.77
CA ARG A 170 -16.80 -3.08 9.50
C ARG A 170 -17.89 -4.10 9.12
N GLU A 171 -19.13 -3.82 9.49
CA GLU A 171 -20.31 -4.65 9.20
C GLU A 171 -20.95 -4.29 7.85
N LEU A 172 -20.56 -3.16 7.26
CA LEU A 172 -21.04 -2.75 5.94
C LEU A 172 -20.46 -3.63 4.82
N SER A 173 -21.30 -3.98 3.85
CA SER A 173 -20.89 -4.76 2.69
C SER A 173 -20.17 -3.86 1.68
N CYS A 174 -18.87 -4.09 1.50
CA CYS A 174 -18.08 -3.49 0.43
C CYS A 174 -17.57 -4.62 -0.46
N PRO A 175 -18.11 -4.81 -1.68
CA PRO A 175 -17.71 -5.92 -2.55
C PRO A 175 -16.23 -5.87 -2.93
N ASN A 176 -15.62 -4.67 -2.90
CA ASN A 176 -14.19 -4.45 -3.09
C ASN A 176 -13.45 -4.31 -1.74
N LYS A 177 -13.88 -4.99 -0.66
CA LYS A 177 -13.21 -4.94 0.66
C LYS A 177 -11.74 -5.33 0.49
N PHE A 178 -10.86 -4.32 0.45
CA PHE A 178 -9.47 -4.49 0.05
C PHE A 178 -8.64 -4.98 1.25
N ASN A 179 -8.05 -6.16 1.11
CA ASN A 179 -6.69 -6.40 1.57
C ASN A 179 -5.78 -5.75 0.51
N ALA A 180 -4.97 -4.75 0.88
CA ALA A 180 -4.13 -3.93 0.00
C ALA A 180 -3.61 -4.68 -1.25
N VAL A 181 -4.11 -4.35 -2.45
CA VAL A 181 -3.51 -4.81 -3.71
C VAL A 181 -2.34 -3.89 -4.02
N GLU A 182 -1.14 -4.34 -3.67
CA GLU A 182 0.11 -3.83 -4.22
C GLU A 182 0.07 -4.08 -5.73
N ARG A 183 0.08 -3.02 -6.56
CA ARG A 183 0.24 -3.20 -8.01
C ARG A 183 1.64 -3.77 -8.25
N GLU A 184 1.74 -5.04 -8.65
CA GLU A 184 2.99 -5.59 -9.19
C GLU A 184 3.45 -4.67 -10.34
N GLN A 185 4.67 -4.15 -10.26
CA GLN A 185 5.27 -3.40 -11.36
C GLN A 185 5.20 -4.26 -12.64
N PRO A 186 4.76 -3.70 -13.78
CA PRO A 186 4.77 -4.43 -15.02
C PRO A 186 6.20 -4.87 -15.32
N LYS A 187 6.42 -6.20 -15.35
CA LYS A 187 7.70 -6.79 -15.75
C LYS A 187 7.97 -6.35 -17.18
N THR A 188 8.91 -5.42 -17.37
CA THR A 188 9.46 -5.10 -18.69
C THR A 188 9.94 -6.40 -19.33
N ARG A 189 9.24 -6.85 -20.38
CA ARG A 189 9.73 -7.92 -21.23
C ARG A 189 11.06 -7.45 -21.81
N LYS A 190 12.15 -8.15 -21.45
CA LYS A 190 13.42 -8.03 -22.19
C LYS A 190 13.12 -8.40 -23.65
N ALA A 191 13.36 -7.47 -24.57
CA ALA A 191 13.45 -7.79 -25.98
C ALA A 191 14.61 -8.78 -26.16
N ALA A 192 14.33 -9.87 -26.88
CA ALA A 192 15.32 -10.84 -27.34
C ALA A 192 16.07 -10.28 -28.55
#